data_AF-A0A8H7YGR6-F1
#
_entry.id   AF-A0A8H7YGR6-F1
#
_cell.length_a   1.000
_cell.length_b   1.000
_cell.length_c   1.000
_cell.angle_alpha   90.00
_cell.angle_beta   90.00
_cell.angle_gamma   90.00
#
_symmetry.space_group_name_H-M   'P 1'
#
loop_
_entity.id
_entity.type
_entity.pdbx_description
1 polymer ?
#
loop_
_entity_poly.entity_id
_entity_poly.type
_entity_poly.pdbx_seq_one_letter_code
_entity_poly.pdbx_strand_id
1 'polypeptide(L)'
;MPTELHDAHQRWAIDALVEWTQDGLLSREEQRALDVGVGTTFDGFTGVYQGSDKEPDFFFRAYTDDFPSIVMESGWSESLPYLRADKDLWIKGNNFVQLVILLKWHNVPGGRVKGSAEIWRRDGTGNLATTEMTIFPVPNTPVLNEHIEFTKGQLFGAAAIGNPDASTVLSLRMSRLREIAEERLVKKMGLVPA
;
A
#
# COMPACT_ATOMS: atom_id res chain seq x y z
N MET A 1 19.91 1.49 -4.68
CA MET A 1 19.63 0.35 -5.58
C MET A 1 18.56 -0.49 -4.90
N PRO A 2 17.41 -0.72 -5.57
CA PRO A 2 16.38 -1.63 -5.10
C PRO A 2 16.98 -3.01 -4.78
N THR A 3 16.50 -3.64 -3.70
CA THR A 3 16.78 -5.05 -3.44
C THR A 3 15.77 -5.92 -4.21
N GLU A 4 16.04 -7.22 -4.33
CA GLU A 4 15.06 -8.21 -4.86
C GLU A 4 13.68 -8.17 -4.17
N LEU A 5 13.59 -7.59 -2.98
CA LEU A 5 12.37 -7.47 -2.19
C LEU A 5 11.65 -6.14 -2.39
N HIS A 6 12.35 -5.08 -2.82
CA HIS A 6 11.81 -3.72 -2.81
C HIS A 6 10.49 -3.64 -3.58
N ASP A 7 10.42 -4.22 -4.78
CA ASP A 7 9.25 -4.19 -5.64
C ASP A 7 8.24 -5.34 -5.38
N ALA A 8 8.42 -6.13 -4.31
CA ALA A 8 7.54 -7.26 -4.00
C ALA A 8 6.06 -6.87 -3.88
N HIS A 9 5.82 -5.65 -3.38
CA HIS A 9 4.49 -5.11 -3.18
C HIS A 9 3.79 -4.70 -4.48
N GLN A 10 4.54 -4.39 -5.54
CA GLN A 10 3.96 -4.10 -6.86
C GLN A 10 3.24 -5.34 -7.39
N ARG A 11 3.89 -6.52 -7.34
CA ARG A 11 3.27 -7.81 -7.71
C ARG A 11 2.04 -8.10 -6.85
N TRP A 12 2.13 -7.88 -5.54
CA TRP A 12 1.02 -8.09 -4.62
C TRP A 12 -0.21 -7.24 -4.95
N ALA A 13 0.01 -5.95 -5.23
CA ALA A 13 -1.06 -5.02 -5.57
C ALA A 13 -1.67 -5.31 -6.94
N ILE A 14 -0.85 -5.69 -7.93
CA ILE A 14 -1.32 -6.08 -9.28
C ILE A 14 -2.12 -7.39 -9.22
N ASP A 15 -1.66 -8.39 -8.47
CA ASP A 15 -2.40 -9.64 -8.27
C ASP A 15 -3.80 -9.34 -7.69
N ALA A 16 -3.90 -8.47 -6.69
CA ALA A 16 -5.18 -8.08 -6.09
C ALA A 16 -6.11 -7.35 -7.09
N LEU A 17 -5.58 -6.44 -7.91
CA LEU A 17 -6.37 -5.78 -8.96
C LEU A 17 -6.97 -6.78 -9.96
N VAL A 18 -6.20 -7.80 -10.33
CA VAL A 18 -6.67 -8.89 -11.20
C VAL A 18 -7.78 -9.68 -10.51
N GLU A 19 -7.60 -10.05 -9.24
CA GLU A 19 -8.61 -10.76 -8.45
C GLU A 19 -9.92 -9.94 -8.34
N TRP A 20 -9.86 -8.65 -8.01
CA TRP A 20 -11.06 -7.81 -7.91
C TRP A 20 -11.85 -7.75 -9.23
N THR A 21 -11.15 -7.77 -10.36
CA THR A 21 -11.78 -7.77 -11.69
C THR A 21 -12.40 -9.13 -12.01
N GLN A 22 -11.72 -10.22 -11.68
CA GLN A 22 -12.21 -11.60 -11.92
C GLN A 22 -13.42 -11.94 -11.04
N ASP A 23 -13.41 -11.46 -9.80
CA ASP A 23 -14.50 -11.65 -8.83
C ASP A 23 -15.69 -10.71 -9.08
N GLY A 24 -15.60 -9.82 -10.08
CA GLY A 24 -16.65 -8.88 -10.44
C GLY A 24 -16.84 -7.72 -9.46
N LEU A 25 -15.88 -7.49 -8.56
CA LEU A 25 -15.89 -6.34 -7.63
C LEU A 25 -15.55 -5.04 -8.37
N LEU A 26 -14.69 -5.14 -9.40
CA LEU A 26 -14.44 -4.07 -10.37
C LEU A 26 -14.93 -4.49 -11.75
N SER A 27 -15.62 -3.58 -12.43
CA SER A 27 -15.91 -3.73 -13.85
C SER A 27 -14.64 -3.49 -14.68
N ARG A 28 -14.66 -3.94 -15.95
CA ARG A 28 -13.57 -3.63 -16.88
C ARG A 28 -13.39 -2.13 -17.12
N GLU A 29 -14.46 -1.35 -17.04
CA GLU A 29 -14.40 0.10 -17.22
C GLU A 29 -13.76 0.76 -16.00
N GLU A 30 -14.09 0.30 -14.80
CA GLU A 30 -13.46 0.77 -13.57
C GLU A 30 -11.98 0.40 -13.51
N GLN A 31 -11.62 -0.81 -13.94
CA GLN A 31 -10.21 -1.21 -14.07
C GLN A 31 -9.45 -0.29 -15.04
N ARG A 32 -10.05 0.08 -16.18
CA ARG A 32 -9.45 1.01 -17.17
C ARG A 32 -9.40 2.45 -16.67
N ALA A 33 -10.28 2.80 -15.74
CA ALA A 33 -10.31 4.11 -15.09
C ALA A 33 -9.35 4.20 -13.90
N LEU A 34 -8.56 3.15 -13.62
CA LEU A 34 -7.60 3.11 -12.53
C LEU A 34 -6.17 3.18 -13.08
N ASP A 35 -5.49 4.27 -12.73
CA ASP A 35 -4.05 4.39 -12.89
C ASP A 35 -3.36 3.68 -11.72
N VAL A 36 -2.46 2.77 -12.08
CA VAL A 36 -1.68 1.98 -11.12
C VAL A 36 -0.24 2.01 -11.58
N GLY A 37 0.68 2.44 -10.73
CA GLY A 37 2.04 2.65 -11.20
C GLY A 37 3.05 3.06 -10.16
N VAL A 38 4.23 3.43 -10.68
CA VAL A 38 5.45 3.82 -9.96
C VAL A 38 6.13 4.95 -10.74
N GLY A 39 7.11 5.63 -10.13
CA GLY A 39 7.97 6.61 -10.82
C GLY A 39 7.21 7.84 -11.36
N THR A 40 6.04 8.13 -10.79
CA THR A 40 5.29 9.36 -11.06
C THR A 40 5.51 10.31 -9.89
N THR A 41 6.07 11.48 -10.17
CA THR A 41 6.23 12.53 -9.15
C THR A 41 4.90 13.23 -8.93
N PHE A 42 4.47 13.28 -7.68
CA PHE A 42 3.32 14.06 -7.25
C PHE A 42 3.80 15.31 -6.50
N ASP A 43 3.25 16.46 -6.86
CA ASP A 43 3.45 17.75 -6.20
C ASP A 43 2.10 18.35 -5.80
N GLY A 44 2.07 19.53 -5.19
CA GLY A 44 0.81 20.17 -4.79
C GLY A 44 0.32 19.75 -3.40
N PHE A 45 1.23 19.25 -2.55
CA PHE A 45 0.95 19.07 -1.13
C PHE A 45 0.64 20.42 -0.45
N THR A 46 -0.08 20.35 0.67
CA THR A 46 -0.65 21.50 1.36
C THR A 46 -0.17 21.61 2.82
N GLY A 47 -0.47 22.75 3.46
CA GLY A 47 -0.10 23.00 4.85
C GLY A 47 1.42 23.06 5.04
N VAL A 48 1.93 22.35 6.06
CA VAL A 48 3.38 22.32 6.37
C VAL A 48 4.21 21.58 5.31
N TYR A 49 3.56 20.86 4.39
CA TYR A 49 4.21 20.14 3.29
C TYR A 49 4.12 20.91 1.96
N GLN A 50 3.68 22.17 1.98
CA GLN A 50 3.61 22.98 0.78
C GLN A 50 4.99 23.13 0.11
N GLY A 51 5.01 22.91 -1.22
CA GLY A 51 6.23 22.99 -2.02
C GLY A 51 7.07 21.72 -2.04
N SER A 52 6.63 20.66 -1.34
CA SER A 52 7.21 19.33 -1.51
C SER A 52 6.75 18.67 -2.81
N ASP A 53 7.55 17.73 -3.26
CA ASP A 53 7.24 16.76 -4.31
C ASP A 53 7.69 15.36 -3.84
N LYS A 54 7.05 14.30 -4.33
CA LYS A 54 7.40 12.93 -3.96
C LYS A 54 6.97 11.90 -5.00
N GLU A 55 7.79 10.88 -5.18
CA GLU A 55 7.45 9.66 -5.92
C GLU A 55 7.14 8.53 -4.93
N PRO A 56 5.97 7.87 -5.03
CA PRO A 56 5.68 6.70 -4.21
C PRO A 56 6.33 5.44 -4.82
N ASP A 57 6.66 4.46 -3.99
CA ASP A 57 7.08 3.15 -4.48
C ASP A 57 5.98 2.44 -5.28
N PHE A 58 4.70 2.67 -4.92
CA PHE A 58 3.53 2.25 -5.71
C PHE A 58 2.26 3.02 -5.35
N PHE A 59 1.33 3.19 -6.29
CA PHE A 59 0.05 3.86 -6.03
C PHE A 59 -1.14 3.27 -6.79
N PHE A 60 -2.34 3.56 -6.27
CA PHE A 60 -3.61 3.51 -7.01
C PHE A 60 -4.25 4.90 -7.08
N ARG A 61 -4.73 5.28 -8.27
CA ARG A 61 -5.32 6.60 -8.55
C ARG A 61 -6.45 6.44 -9.57
N ALA A 62 -7.58 7.11 -9.39
CA ALA A 62 -8.55 7.22 -10.48
C ALA A 62 -7.97 8.12 -11.58
N TYR A 63 -8.10 7.76 -12.85
CA TYR A 63 -7.43 8.48 -13.96
C TYR A 63 -7.78 9.97 -14.06
N THR A 64 -8.91 10.40 -13.48
CA THR A 64 -9.36 11.79 -13.45
C THR A 64 -8.75 12.60 -12.31
N ASP A 65 -8.13 11.95 -11.34
CA ASP A 65 -7.66 12.57 -10.11
C ASP A 65 -6.18 12.93 -10.23
N ASP A 66 -5.80 14.09 -9.71
CA ASP A 66 -4.40 14.55 -9.72
C ASP A 66 -3.52 13.79 -8.71
N PHE A 67 -4.14 13.24 -7.65
CA PHE A 67 -3.47 12.57 -6.53
C PHE A 67 -3.94 11.13 -6.35
N PRO A 68 -3.06 10.23 -5.89
CA PRO A 68 -3.45 8.87 -5.56
C PRO A 68 -4.34 8.82 -4.31
N SER A 69 -5.25 7.86 -4.28
CA SER A 69 -6.07 7.57 -3.10
C SER A 69 -5.41 6.55 -2.18
N ILE A 70 -4.57 5.66 -2.74
CA ILE A 70 -3.82 4.64 -2.02
C ILE A 70 -2.35 4.73 -2.42
N VAL A 71 -1.47 4.80 -1.42
CA VAL A 71 -0.02 4.84 -1.60
C VAL A 71 0.63 3.70 -0.82
N MET A 72 1.67 3.10 -1.39
CA MET A 72 2.53 2.14 -0.72
C MET A 72 3.98 2.64 -0.74
N GLU A 73 4.68 2.43 0.37
CA GLU A 73 6.11 2.75 0.51
C GLU A 73 6.81 1.56 1.17
N SER A 74 8.01 1.20 0.69
CA SER A 74 8.78 0.08 1.19
C SER A 74 10.22 0.43 1.58
N GLY A 75 10.47 0.46 2.89
CA GLY A 75 11.79 0.71 3.46
C GLY A 75 12.57 -0.58 3.75
N TRP A 76 13.73 -0.77 3.09
CA TRP A 76 14.72 -1.79 3.46
C TRP A 76 15.84 -1.23 4.35
N SER A 77 16.55 -0.20 3.88
CA SER A 77 17.61 0.48 4.64
C SER A 77 17.12 1.75 5.33
N GLU A 78 15.90 2.17 5.02
CA GLU A 78 15.30 3.36 5.57
C GLU A 78 14.87 3.13 7.03
N SER A 79 15.11 4.14 7.87
CA SER A 79 14.67 4.09 9.27
C SER A 79 13.16 4.32 9.39
N LEU A 80 12.54 3.75 10.44
CA LEU A 80 11.10 3.94 10.67
C LEU A 80 10.66 5.41 10.71
N PRO A 81 11.41 6.32 11.37
CA PRO A 81 11.02 7.72 11.41
C PRO A 81 10.91 8.37 10.03
N TYR A 82 11.80 8.03 9.08
CA TYR A 82 11.72 8.57 7.72
C TYR A 82 10.52 8.00 6.95
N LEU A 83 10.31 6.68 7.02
CA LEU A 83 9.16 6.04 6.37
C LEU A 83 7.81 6.56 6.93
N ARG A 84 7.76 6.89 8.23
CA ARG A 84 6.60 7.55 8.84
C ARG A 84 6.48 9.03 8.46
N ALA A 85 7.59 9.73 8.21
CA ALA A 85 7.58 11.10 7.69
C ALA A 85 7.01 11.14 6.27
N ASP A 86 7.37 10.16 5.43
CA ASP A 86 6.81 9.98 4.09
C ASP A 86 5.30 9.76 4.13
N LYS A 87 4.84 8.86 5.00
CA LYS A 87 3.40 8.67 5.25
C LYS A 87 2.74 9.95 5.76
N ASP A 88 3.41 10.74 6.58
CA ASP A 88 2.89 12.02 7.08
C ASP A 88 2.71 13.02 5.92
N LEU A 89 3.70 13.13 5.05
CA LEU A 89 3.63 13.94 3.84
C LEU A 89 2.48 13.51 2.93
N TRP A 90 2.35 12.21 2.64
CA TRP A 90 1.25 11.69 1.82
C TRP A 90 -0.13 11.96 2.42
N ILE A 91 -0.37 11.46 3.62
CA ILE A 91 -1.73 11.42 4.17
C ILE A 91 -2.14 12.74 4.83
N LYS A 92 -1.21 13.57 5.31
CA LYS A 92 -1.54 14.88 5.90
C LYS A 92 -1.33 16.03 4.92
N GLY A 93 -0.42 15.88 3.96
CA GLY A 93 -0.17 16.88 2.93
C GLY A 93 -1.25 16.92 1.85
N ASN A 94 -2.05 15.85 1.71
CA ASN A 94 -3.16 15.82 0.76
C ASN A 94 -4.38 15.05 1.31
N ASN A 95 -5.59 15.57 1.06
CA ASN A 95 -6.85 14.98 1.55
C ASN A 95 -7.45 13.91 0.63
N PHE A 96 -6.96 13.78 -0.61
CA PHE A 96 -7.34 12.71 -1.52
C PHE A 96 -6.75 11.36 -1.09
N VAL A 97 -5.55 11.35 -0.52
CA VAL A 97 -4.91 10.13 0.00
C VAL A 97 -5.74 9.59 1.18
N GLN A 98 -6.40 8.46 0.96
CA GLN A 98 -7.24 7.76 1.94
C GLN A 98 -6.45 6.72 2.74
N LEU A 99 -5.46 6.10 2.10
CA LEU A 99 -4.73 4.94 2.62
C LEU A 99 -3.23 5.05 2.31
N VAL A 100 -2.38 4.89 3.32
CA VAL A 100 -0.93 4.73 3.14
C VAL A 100 -0.49 3.42 3.80
N ILE A 101 0.20 2.56 3.04
CA ILE A 101 0.73 1.28 3.50
C ILE A 101 2.26 1.36 3.53
N LEU A 102 2.83 1.27 4.72
CA LEU A 102 4.27 1.24 4.93
C LEU A 102 4.74 -0.20 5.11
N LEU A 103 5.57 -0.69 4.20
CA LEU A 103 6.18 -2.02 4.26
C LEU A 103 7.62 -1.90 4.73
N LYS A 104 7.86 -2.33 5.96
CA LYS A 104 9.16 -2.19 6.58
C LYS A 104 9.86 -3.51 6.74
N TRP A 105 11.13 -3.51 6.37
CA TRP A 105 12.01 -4.65 6.50
C TRP A 105 13.19 -4.31 7.41
N HIS A 106 13.57 -5.26 8.27
CA HIS A 106 14.70 -5.11 9.18
C HIS A 106 15.69 -6.23 8.95
N ASN A 107 16.86 -5.89 8.43
CA ASN A 107 17.99 -6.81 8.40
C ASN A 107 18.62 -6.91 9.79
N VAL A 108 18.77 -8.14 10.28
CA VAL A 108 19.34 -8.49 11.57
C VAL A 108 20.62 -9.31 11.32
N PRO A 109 21.67 -9.15 12.14
CA PRO A 109 22.90 -9.92 11.99
C PRO A 109 22.67 -11.42 11.87
N GLY A 110 23.47 -12.05 11.00
CA GLY A 110 23.40 -13.48 10.71
C GLY A 110 22.52 -13.83 9.51
N GLY A 111 22.27 -12.89 8.58
CA GLY A 111 21.44 -13.14 7.39
C GLY A 111 19.96 -13.30 7.73
N ARG A 112 19.50 -12.60 8.78
CA ARG A 112 18.15 -12.73 9.31
C ARG A 112 17.32 -11.50 9.00
N VAL A 113 16.01 -11.65 8.83
CA VAL A 113 15.13 -10.55 8.47
C VAL A 113 13.78 -10.59 9.19
N LYS A 114 13.22 -9.41 9.48
CA LYS A 114 11.83 -9.21 9.90
C LYS A 114 11.11 -8.31 8.91
N GLY A 115 9.81 -8.50 8.77
CA GLY A 115 8.94 -7.68 7.93
C GLY A 115 7.65 -7.32 8.64
N SER A 116 7.24 -6.06 8.59
CA SER A 116 6.00 -5.56 9.16
C SER A 116 5.35 -4.53 8.23
N ALA A 117 4.03 -4.47 8.21
CA ALA A 117 3.25 -3.43 7.55
C ALA A 117 2.62 -2.48 8.59
N GLU A 118 2.69 -1.17 8.38
CA GLU A 118 1.82 -0.20 9.06
C GLU A 118 0.81 0.34 8.04
N ILE A 119 -0.48 0.26 8.38
CA ILE A 119 -1.56 0.67 7.50
C ILE A 119 -2.28 1.86 8.13
N TRP A 120 -2.12 3.01 7.50
CA TRP A 120 -2.65 4.28 7.95
C TRP A 120 -3.85 4.69 7.10
N ARG A 121 -5.00 4.91 7.75
CA ARG A 121 -6.27 5.19 7.07
C ARG A 121 -6.90 6.46 7.62
N ARG A 122 -7.57 7.21 6.74
CA ARG A 122 -8.55 8.22 7.19
C ARG A 122 -9.83 7.51 7.64
N ASP A 123 -10.32 7.88 8.82
CA ASP A 123 -11.65 7.49 9.25
C ASP A 123 -12.72 8.49 8.78
N GLY A 124 -14.00 8.17 9.00
CA GLY A 124 -15.13 9.01 8.57
C GLY A 124 -15.20 10.39 9.25
N THR A 125 -14.33 10.67 10.22
CA THR A 125 -14.20 11.98 10.90
C THR A 125 -12.96 12.76 10.44
N GLY A 126 -12.17 12.19 9.53
CA GLY A 126 -10.91 12.76 9.03
C GLY A 126 -9.70 12.49 9.93
N ASN A 127 -9.88 11.74 11.03
CA ASN A 127 -8.77 11.31 11.89
C ASN A 127 -8.03 10.12 11.27
N LEU A 128 -6.82 9.86 11.77
CA LEU A 128 -5.98 8.77 11.28
C LEU A 128 -6.05 7.56 12.22
N ALA A 129 -6.44 6.41 11.67
CA ALA A 129 -6.33 5.12 12.32
C ALA A 129 -5.11 4.35 11.78
N THR A 130 -4.47 3.56 12.65
CA THR A 130 -3.34 2.70 12.27
C THR A 130 -3.61 1.24 12.59
N THR A 131 -3.14 0.34 11.74
CA THR A 131 -3.12 -1.11 11.97
C THR A 131 -1.72 -1.62 11.65
N GLU A 132 -1.14 -2.42 12.53
CA GLU A 132 0.13 -3.09 12.28
C GLU A 132 -0.09 -4.57 11.96
N MET A 133 0.63 -5.08 10.96
CA MET A 133 0.54 -6.48 10.53
C MET A 133 1.93 -7.08 10.31
N THR A 134 2.17 -8.28 10.82
CA THR A 134 3.43 -9.00 10.56
C THR A 134 3.42 -9.59 9.14
N ILE A 135 4.51 -9.36 8.40
CA ILE A 135 4.75 -9.94 7.07
C ILE A 135 5.71 -11.13 7.18
N PHE A 136 6.84 -10.96 7.88
CA PHE A 136 7.86 -12.00 7.97
C PHE A 136 8.55 -12.04 9.36
N PRO A 137 8.70 -13.21 10.00
CA PRO A 137 8.18 -14.51 9.58
C PRO A 137 6.66 -14.53 9.45
N VAL A 138 6.15 -15.48 8.66
CA VAL A 138 4.72 -15.76 8.60
C VAL A 138 4.25 -16.14 10.00
N PRO A 139 3.21 -15.47 10.55
CA PRO A 139 2.71 -15.81 11.88
C PRO A 139 2.22 -17.25 11.98
N ASN A 140 2.60 -17.97 13.04
CA ASN A 140 2.25 -19.39 13.25
C ASN A 140 0.77 -19.62 13.61
N THR A 141 0.06 -18.58 14.02
CA THR A 141 -1.36 -18.61 14.37
C THR A 141 -2.16 -17.97 13.23
N PRO A 142 -3.35 -18.50 12.88
CA PRO A 142 -4.26 -17.82 11.97
C PRO A 142 -4.42 -16.37 12.43
N VAL A 143 -3.96 -15.43 11.60
CA VAL A 143 -4.05 -14.03 11.95
C VAL A 143 -5.50 -13.62 11.71
N LEU A 144 -6.18 -13.17 12.76
CA LEU A 144 -7.52 -12.60 12.60
C LEU A 144 -7.37 -11.32 11.76
N ASN A 145 -8.19 -11.16 10.72
CA ASN A 145 -8.18 -10.02 9.78
C ASN A 145 -6.90 -9.90 8.93
N GLU A 146 -6.68 -10.85 8.01
CA GLU A 146 -5.57 -10.84 7.04
C GLU A 146 -5.80 -9.93 5.82
N HIS A 147 -6.81 -9.08 5.86
CA HIS A 147 -7.21 -8.23 4.74
C HIS A 147 -6.99 -6.77 5.09
N ILE A 148 -6.36 -6.04 4.17
CA ILE A 148 -6.39 -4.59 4.17
C ILE A 148 -7.58 -4.19 3.32
N GLU A 149 -8.68 -3.85 3.99
CA GLU A 149 -9.94 -3.48 3.34
C GLU A 149 -10.05 -1.98 3.13
N PHE A 150 -10.69 -1.61 2.02
CA PHE A 150 -11.12 -0.26 1.67
C PHE A 150 -12.25 -0.35 0.64
N THR A 151 -13.04 0.71 0.50
CA THR A 151 -14.18 0.70 -0.43
C THR A 151 -13.80 1.23 -1.82
N LYS A 152 -14.61 0.91 -2.84
CA LYS A 152 -14.52 1.57 -4.14
C LYS A 152 -14.63 3.09 -4.03
N GLY A 153 -15.47 3.60 -3.14
CA GLY A 153 -15.56 5.03 -2.86
C GLY A 153 -14.24 5.63 -2.33
N GLN A 154 -13.49 4.88 -1.52
CA GLN A 154 -12.16 5.31 -1.08
C GLN A 154 -11.13 5.23 -2.21
N LEU A 155 -11.23 4.23 -3.09
CA LEU A 155 -10.33 4.04 -4.22
C LEU A 155 -10.52 5.11 -5.32
N PHE A 156 -11.77 5.39 -5.69
CA PHE A 156 -12.13 6.26 -6.82
C PHE A 156 -12.57 7.68 -6.39
N GLY A 157 -12.76 7.95 -5.11
CA GLY A 157 -13.10 9.28 -4.61
C GLY A 157 -14.35 9.88 -5.27
N ALA A 158 -14.23 11.13 -5.74
CA ALA A 158 -15.32 11.85 -6.39
C ALA A 158 -15.75 11.21 -7.73
N ALA A 159 -14.86 10.48 -8.41
CA ALA A 159 -15.21 9.73 -9.62
C ALA A 159 -16.20 8.58 -9.32
N ALA A 160 -16.34 8.18 -8.05
CA ALA A 160 -17.40 7.26 -7.60
C ALA A 160 -18.70 7.95 -7.18
N ILE A 161 -18.81 9.29 -7.14
CA ILE A 161 -20.05 9.99 -6.76
C ILE A 161 -21.12 9.72 -7.83
N GLY A 162 -22.12 8.93 -7.46
CA GLY A 162 -23.17 8.43 -8.38
C GLY A 162 -23.00 6.97 -8.78
N ASN A 163 -21.93 6.30 -8.35
CA ASN A 163 -21.75 4.86 -8.51
C ASN A 163 -22.52 4.11 -7.40
N PRO A 164 -23.55 3.29 -7.73
CA PRO A 164 -24.33 2.56 -6.73
C PRO A 164 -23.48 1.59 -5.88
N ASP A 165 -22.26 1.28 -6.31
CA ASP A 165 -21.37 0.30 -5.67
C ASP A 165 -20.22 0.94 -4.86
N ALA A 166 -20.31 2.23 -4.51
CA ALA A 166 -19.26 2.92 -3.76
C ALA A 166 -18.92 2.26 -2.40
N SER A 167 -19.85 1.53 -1.79
CA SER A 167 -19.63 0.79 -0.55
C SER A 167 -19.05 -0.62 -0.73
N THR A 168 -18.89 -1.09 -1.98
CA THR A 168 -18.26 -2.39 -2.24
C THR A 168 -16.85 -2.40 -1.69
N VAL A 169 -16.57 -3.41 -0.87
CA VAL A 169 -15.27 -3.59 -0.21
C VAL A 169 -14.32 -4.32 -1.14
N LEU A 170 -13.16 -3.72 -1.33
CA LEU A 170 -11.98 -4.32 -1.96
C LEU A 170 -10.99 -4.69 -0.86
N SER A 171 -10.12 -5.65 -1.14
CA SER A 171 -9.12 -6.08 -0.16
C SER A 171 -7.78 -6.44 -0.77
N LEU A 172 -6.71 -6.07 -0.07
CA LEU A 172 -5.38 -6.61 -0.30
C LEU A 172 -5.11 -7.72 0.71
N ARG A 173 -4.83 -8.93 0.23
CA ARG A 173 -4.60 -10.12 1.07
C ARG A 173 -3.18 -10.15 1.59
N MET A 174 -2.99 -10.10 2.91
CA MET A 174 -1.65 -10.17 3.51
C MET A 174 -0.98 -11.51 3.27
N SER A 175 -1.74 -12.61 3.28
CA SER A 175 -1.21 -13.95 2.95
C SER A 175 -0.46 -13.95 1.62
N ARG A 176 -1.00 -13.29 0.58
CA ARG A 176 -0.36 -13.19 -0.72
C ARG A 176 0.96 -12.40 -0.67
N LEU A 177 1.01 -11.29 0.07
CA LEU A 177 2.25 -10.55 0.27
C LEU A 177 3.30 -11.40 1.00
N ARG A 178 2.89 -12.19 1.99
CA ARG A 178 3.78 -13.09 2.74
C ARG A 178 4.39 -14.18 1.86
N GLU A 179 3.60 -14.79 0.98
CA GLU A 179 4.10 -15.76 0.00
C GLU A 179 5.17 -15.15 -0.92
N ILE A 180 4.90 -13.96 -1.45
CA ILE A 180 5.85 -13.25 -2.31
C ILE A 180 7.11 -12.87 -1.52
N ALA A 181 6.95 -12.38 -0.29
CA ALA A 181 8.07 -12.01 0.57
C ALA A 181 8.96 -13.22 0.90
N GLU A 182 8.36 -14.37 1.24
CA GLU A 182 9.10 -15.61 1.48
C GLU A 182 9.86 -16.07 0.23
N GLU A 183 9.22 -15.99 -0.96
CA GLU A 183 9.88 -16.28 -2.23
C GLU A 183 11.14 -15.40 -2.42
N ARG A 184 11.02 -14.08 -2.21
CA ARG A 184 12.15 -13.14 -2.38
C ARG A 184 13.23 -13.32 -1.32
N LEU A 185 12.84 -13.30 -0.05
CA LEU A 185 13.76 -13.35 1.08
C LEU A 185 14.52 -14.67 1.14
N VAL A 186 13.80 -15.79 1.10
CA VAL A 186 14.41 -17.11 1.30
C VAL A 186 15.03 -17.62 0.01
N LYS A 187 14.25 -17.68 -1.08
CA LYS A 187 14.69 -18.37 -2.30
C LYS A 187 15.64 -17.53 -3.16
N LYS A 188 15.50 -16.20 -3.16
CA LYS A 188 16.33 -15.30 -3.99
C LYS A 188 17.48 -14.67 -3.23
N MET A 189 17.27 -14.30 -1.96
CA MET A 189 18.28 -13.59 -1.16
C MET A 189 19.01 -14.48 -0.15
N GLY A 190 18.55 -15.72 0.09
CA GLY A 190 19.17 -16.63 1.05
C GLY A 190 19.05 -16.17 2.51
N LEU A 191 18.07 -15.32 2.81
CA LEU A 191 17.78 -14.81 4.15
C LEU A 191 16.82 -15.73 4.89
N VAL A 192 16.89 -15.70 6.23
CA VAL A 192 16.02 -16.52 7.09
C VAL A 192 15.27 -15.65 8.10
N PRO A 193 14.17 -16.13 8.70
CA PRO A 193 13.48 -15.41 9.77
C PRO A 193 14.39 -15.02 10.94
N ALA A 194 14.18 -13.81 11.49
CA ALA A 194 14.93 -13.30 12.63
C ALA A 194 14.30 -13.55 14.00
#